data_AF-A0A833DJD5-F1
#
_entry.id   AF-A0A833DJD5-F1
#
_cell.length_a   1.000
_cell.length_b   1.000
_cell.length_c   1.000
_cell.angle_alpha   90.00
_cell.angle_beta   90.00
_cell.angle_gamma   90.00
#
_symmetry.space_group_name_H-M   'P 1'
#
loop_
_entity.id
_entity.type
_entity.pdbx_description
1 polymer ?
#
loop_
_entity_poly.entity_id
_entity_poly.type
_entity_poly.pdbx_seq_one_letter_code
_entity_poly.pdbx_strand_id
1 'polypeptide(L)'
;MSWMSRRSDYTPKDNIKMINTLKQLRDVGNTVIVVEHDEETIRAADHVVEIGPGAGVHSGQIVAQGNIDQITNNKNSLTGQFLSGHQKIALPDQRREQNGKVLTIRGGRENNLQNIVAHIPLGMLVCVTGVSGSGKSTLIHEILYKKLSEIYHDSRTLSGEHDVLEGYEYVSDVISIDQSPIGRSPRSNPATYIGFYDNIRKLFADTDSAKAKGYTASRFSFNVKGGRCEECSGEGTITLYAGCRSYVPYL
;
A
#
# COMPACT_ATOMS: atom_id res chain seq x y z
N MET A 1 0.93 -4.02 -22.52
CA MET A 1 0.24 -4.66 -21.39
C MET A 1 0.24 -3.68 -20.22
N SER A 2 -0.85 -2.94 -20.07
CA SER A 2 -1.04 -1.96 -18.99
C SER A 2 -1.54 -2.69 -17.76
N TRP A 3 -0.69 -2.79 -16.72
CA TRP A 3 -1.11 -3.21 -15.39
C TRP A 3 -1.88 -2.04 -14.76
N MET A 4 -3.22 -2.10 -14.81
CA MET A 4 -4.07 -1.21 -14.03
C MET A 4 -4.08 -1.68 -12.57
N SER A 5 -3.18 -1.12 -11.76
CA SER A 5 -3.35 -1.05 -10.31
C SER A 5 -4.52 -0.11 -10.02
N ARG A 6 -5.75 -0.66 -10.00
CA ARG A 6 -6.92 0.01 -9.41
C ARG A 6 -7.08 -0.51 -8.00
N ARG A 7 -7.27 0.40 -7.06
CA ARG A 7 -7.59 0.16 -5.64
C ARG A 7 -8.49 -1.07 -5.48
N SER A 8 -8.02 -2.08 -4.77
CA SER A 8 -8.81 -3.26 -4.40
C SER A 8 -9.82 -2.88 -3.31
N ASP A 9 -10.81 -2.05 -3.66
CA ASP A 9 -11.91 -1.63 -2.78
C ASP A 9 -13.14 -2.53 -3.01
N TYR A 10 -12.97 -3.86 -3.04
CA TYR A 10 -14.09 -4.79 -3.20
C TYR A 10 -14.69 -5.14 -1.84
N THR A 11 -16.03 -5.08 -1.75
CA THR A 11 -16.72 -5.70 -0.62
C THR A 11 -16.88 -7.19 -0.86
N PRO A 12 -17.15 -8.01 0.18
CA PRO A 12 -17.46 -9.43 0.00
C PRO A 12 -18.56 -9.67 -1.05
N LYS A 13 -19.54 -8.76 -1.15
CA LYS A 13 -20.60 -8.84 -2.17
C LYS A 13 -20.11 -8.58 -3.60
N ASP A 14 -19.19 -7.64 -3.79
CA ASP A 14 -18.62 -7.34 -5.11
C ASP A 14 -17.59 -8.40 -5.54
N ASN A 15 -16.94 -9.03 -4.55
CA ASN A 15 -15.98 -10.09 -4.75
C ASN A 15 -16.58 -11.31 -5.46
N ILE A 16 -17.80 -11.73 -5.07
CA ILE A 16 -18.52 -12.81 -5.75
C ILE A 16 -18.73 -12.52 -7.24
N LYS A 17 -19.05 -11.27 -7.60
CA LYS A 17 -19.22 -10.90 -9.01
C LYS A 17 -17.90 -10.99 -9.77
N MET A 18 -16.82 -10.50 -9.17
CA MET A 18 -15.47 -10.60 -9.74
C MET A 18 -15.09 -12.07 -9.98
N ILE A 19 -15.26 -12.93 -8.99
CA ILE A 19 -14.98 -14.37 -9.09
C ILE A 19 -15.78 -15.00 -10.24
N ASN A 20 -17.05 -14.66 -10.39
CA ASN A 20 -17.88 -15.16 -11.48
C ASN A 20 -17.40 -14.68 -12.86
N THR A 21 -16.96 -13.42 -12.97
CA THR A 21 -16.35 -12.91 -14.20
C THR A 21 -15.05 -13.63 -14.54
N LEU A 22 -14.20 -13.93 -13.55
CA LEU A 22 -12.98 -14.71 -13.75
C LEU A 22 -13.28 -16.13 -14.26
N LYS A 23 -14.30 -16.78 -13.67
CA LYS A 23 -14.77 -18.11 -14.11
C LYS A 23 -15.33 -18.08 -15.53
N GLN A 24 -16.11 -17.07 -15.89
CA GLN A 24 -16.59 -16.90 -17.27
C GLN A 24 -15.42 -16.74 -18.25
N LEU A 25 -14.39 -15.97 -17.89
CA LEU A 25 -13.20 -15.81 -18.72
C LEU A 25 -12.48 -17.14 -18.95
N ARG A 26 -12.38 -17.97 -17.90
CA ARG A 26 -11.85 -19.34 -17.97
C ARG A 26 -12.72 -20.24 -18.86
N ASP A 27 -14.04 -20.22 -18.67
CA ASP A 27 -14.99 -21.10 -19.36
C ASP A 27 -15.09 -20.85 -20.86
N VAL A 28 -14.66 -19.67 -21.34
CA VAL A 28 -14.51 -19.36 -22.76
C VAL A 28 -13.25 -20.02 -23.37
N GLY A 29 -12.44 -20.72 -22.59
CA GLY A 29 -11.26 -21.48 -23.02
C GLY A 29 -9.92 -20.82 -22.68
N ASN A 30 -9.91 -19.78 -21.85
CA ASN A 30 -8.68 -19.13 -21.40
C ASN A 30 -8.11 -19.80 -20.15
N THR A 31 -6.79 -19.72 -19.96
CA THR A 31 -6.17 -19.92 -18.65
C THR A 31 -6.12 -18.57 -17.93
N VAL A 32 -6.67 -18.51 -16.72
CA VAL A 32 -6.73 -17.29 -15.91
C VAL A 32 -5.80 -17.45 -14.72
N ILE A 33 -4.74 -16.65 -14.67
CA ILE A 33 -3.78 -16.63 -13.56
C ILE A 33 -4.03 -15.36 -12.74
N VAL A 34 -4.27 -15.54 -11.45
CA VAL A 34 -4.58 -14.45 -10.51
C VAL A 34 -3.62 -14.52 -9.32
N VAL A 35 -3.08 -13.38 -8.92
CA VAL A 35 -2.28 -13.22 -7.70
C VAL A 35 -3.18 -12.58 -6.66
N GLU A 36 -3.55 -13.32 -5.63
CA GLU A 36 -4.53 -12.89 -4.63
C GLU A 36 -4.19 -13.37 -3.22
N HIS A 37 -4.79 -12.68 -2.25
CA HIS A 37 -4.71 -13.01 -0.82
C HIS A 37 -6.10 -13.16 -0.18
N ASP A 38 -7.17 -12.86 -0.93
CA ASP A 38 -8.55 -13.00 -0.48
C ASP A 38 -9.00 -14.47 -0.34
N GLU A 39 -9.59 -14.81 0.80
CA GLU A 39 -10.00 -16.17 1.14
C GLU A 39 -11.08 -16.73 0.19
N GLU A 40 -12.10 -15.94 -0.17
CA GLU A 40 -13.18 -16.39 -1.04
C GLU A 40 -12.65 -16.71 -2.45
N THR A 41 -11.73 -15.87 -2.96
CA THR A 41 -11.09 -16.08 -4.25
C THR A 41 -10.22 -17.34 -4.25
N ILE A 42 -9.39 -17.53 -3.22
CA ILE A 42 -8.55 -18.73 -3.09
C ILE A 42 -9.41 -20.00 -3.01
N ARG A 43 -10.50 -19.98 -2.23
CA ARG A 43 -11.44 -21.10 -2.13
C ARG A 43 -12.17 -21.39 -3.43
N ALA A 44 -12.42 -20.38 -4.26
CA ALA A 44 -13.12 -20.52 -5.53
C ALA A 44 -12.23 -20.99 -6.69
N ALA A 45 -10.90 -20.99 -6.51
CA ALA A 45 -9.94 -21.36 -7.54
C ALA A 45 -9.95 -22.87 -7.81
N ASP A 46 -9.79 -23.24 -9.09
CA ASP A 46 -9.66 -24.66 -9.47
C ASP A 46 -8.31 -25.25 -9.03
N HIS A 47 -7.27 -24.41 -9.03
CA HIS A 47 -5.90 -24.79 -8.71
C HIS A 47 -5.18 -23.62 -8.03
N VAL A 48 -4.50 -23.90 -6.92
CA VAL A 48 -3.77 -22.94 -6.11
C VAL A 48 -2.29 -23.29 -6.14
N VAL A 49 -1.45 -22.25 -6.22
CA VAL A 49 0.01 -22.35 -6.13
C VAL A 49 0.45 -21.39 -5.03
N GLU A 50 1.03 -21.91 -3.96
CA GLU A 50 1.58 -21.11 -2.87
C GLU A 50 3.09 -20.98 -2.99
N ILE A 51 3.57 -19.74 -3.00
CA ILE A 51 4.99 -19.39 -2.99
C ILE A 51 5.37 -18.96 -1.57
N GLY A 52 6.50 -19.46 -1.07
CA GLY A 52 6.99 -19.14 0.27
C GLY A 52 8.33 -19.81 0.58
N PRO A 53 8.61 -20.15 1.85
CA PRO A 53 7.76 -19.98 3.05
C PRO A 53 7.78 -18.56 3.64
N GLY A 54 8.70 -17.69 3.20
CA GLY A 54 8.80 -16.30 3.63
C GLY A 54 8.80 -15.31 2.47
N ALA A 55 9.17 -14.07 2.76
CA ALA A 55 9.33 -13.00 1.77
C ALA A 55 10.81 -12.72 1.48
N GLY A 56 11.08 -12.07 0.34
CA GLY A 56 12.44 -11.69 -0.05
C GLY A 56 13.35 -12.90 -0.24
N VAL A 57 14.54 -12.87 0.39
CA VAL A 57 15.55 -13.95 0.31
C VAL A 57 15.08 -15.29 0.90
N HIS A 58 14.00 -15.28 1.68
CA HIS A 58 13.39 -16.47 2.28
C HIS A 58 12.19 -17.00 1.47
N SER A 59 11.99 -16.49 0.26
CA SER A 59 10.93 -16.88 -0.68
C SER A 59 11.48 -17.69 -1.87
N GLY A 60 10.63 -17.93 -2.87
CA GLY A 60 11.04 -18.51 -4.15
C GLY A 60 10.90 -20.03 -4.25
N GLN A 61 10.20 -20.67 -3.30
CA GLN A 61 9.88 -22.09 -3.35
C GLN A 61 8.37 -22.30 -3.47
N ILE A 62 7.97 -23.38 -4.14
CA ILE A 62 6.58 -23.85 -4.13
C ILE A 62 6.36 -24.63 -2.83
N VAL A 63 5.57 -24.06 -1.93
CA VAL A 63 5.28 -24.64 -0.61
C VAL A 63 4.13 -25.65 -0.70
N ALA A 64 3.11 -25.29 -1.47
CA ALA A 64 1.94 -26.12 -1.71
C ALA A 64 1.38 -25.85 -3.10
N GLN A 65 0.85 -26.89 -3.74
CA GLN A 65 0.24 -26.79 -5.05
C GLN A 65 -0.85 -27.84 -5.20
N GLY A 66 -2.04 -27.43 -5.65
CA GLY A 66 -3.17 -28.34 -5.80
C GLY A 66 -4.53 -27.66 -5.67
N ASN A 67 -5.57 -28.47 -5.50
CA ASN A 67 -6.91 -27.97 -5.17
C ASN A 67 -6.99 -27.49 -3.71
N ILE A 68 -8.11 -26.86 -3.35
CA ILE A 68 -8.30 -26.27 -2.01
C ILE A 68 -8.16 -27.29 -0.86
N ASP A 69 -8.60 -28.53 -1.05
CA ASP A 69 -8.49 -29.60 -0.03
C ASP A 69 -7.03 -30.00 0.17
N GLN A 70 -6.23 -30.05 -0.90
CA GLN A 70 -4.80 -30.33 -0.83
C GLN A 70 -4.05 -29.18 -0.13
N ILE A 71 -4.40 -27.93 -0.41
CA ILE A 71 -3.79 -26.77 0.26
C ILE A 71 -4.12 -26.77 1.75
N THR A 72 -5.41 -26.91 2.11
CA THR A 72 -5.85 -26.85 3.51
C THR A 72 -5.31 -27.98 4.37
N ASN A 73 -5.08 -29.17 3.79
CA ASN A 73 -4.48 -30.31 4.50
C ASN A 73 -2.95 -30.30 4.54
N ASN A 74 -2.29 -29.39 3.79
CA ASN A 74 -0.84 -29.31 3.78
C ASN A 74 -0.32 -28.53 4.99
N LYS A 75 0.33 -29.24 5.93
CA LYS A 75 0.88 -28.64 7.16
C LYS A 75 1.97 -27.60 6.90
N ASN A 76 2.66 -27.67 5.77
CA ASN A 76 3.70 -26.70 5.41
C ASN A 76 3.12 -25.42 4.79
N SER A 77 1.85 -25.45 4.38
CA SER A 77 1.14 -24.32 3.78
C SER A 77 0.69 -23.33 4.85
N LEU A 78 1.26 -22.12 4.87
CA LEU A 78 0.79 -21.07 5.78
C LEU A 78 -0.63 -20.66 5.40
N THR A 79 -0.88 -20.54 4.10
CA THR A 79 -2.21 -20.26 3.53
C THR A 79 -3.22 -21.33 3.98
N GLY A 80 -2.87 -22.61 3.86
CA GLY A 80 -3.69 -23.74 4.30
C GLY A 80 -3.98 -23.72 5.79
N GLN A 81 -3.03 -23.31 6.62
CA GLN A 81 -3.23 -23.15 8.07
C GLN A 81 -4.25 -22.05 8.41
N PHE A 82 -4.24 -20.91 7.70
CA PHE A 82 -5.26 -19.87 7.86
C PHE A 82 -6.63 -20.32 7.35
N LEU A 83 -6.68 -20.93 6.16
CA LEU A 83 -7.94 -21.42 5.55
C LEU A 83 -8.60 -22.55 6.36
N SER A 84 -7.81 -23.39 7.02
CA SER A 84 -8.33 -24.44 7.91
C SER A 84 -8.64 -23.94 9.32
N GLY A 85 -8.27 -22.70 9.65
CA GLY A 85 -8.43 -22.12 10.98
C GLY A 85 -7.45 -22.65 12.03
N HIS A 86 -6.39 -23.37 11.64
CA HIS A 86 -5.28 -23.70 12.55
C HIS A 86 -4.52 -22.44 12.98
N GLN A 87 -4.36 -21.48 12.06
CA GLN A 87 -3.94 -20.12 12.36
C GLN A 87 -5.12 -19.15 12.19
N LYS A 88 -5.15 -18.11 13.03
CA LYS A 88 -6.20 -17.09 13.04
C LYS A 88 -5.59 -15.75 13.44
N ILE A 89 -6.17 -14.67 12.94
CA ILE A 89 -5.85 -13.33 13.44
C ILE A 89 -6.50 -13.21 14.82
N ALA A 90 -5.68 -12.98 15.85
CA ALA A 90 -6.17 -12.80 17.21
C ALA A 90 -7.08 -11.57 17.30
N LEU A 91 -8.25 -11.75 17.88
CA LEU A 91 -9.14 -10.64 18.20
C LEU A 91 -8.75 -10.07 19.57
N PRO A 92 -8.77 -8.75 19.76
CA PRO A 92 -8.48 -8.16 21.07
C PRO A 92 -9.58 -8.55 22.07
N ASP A 93 -9.18 -8.98 23.28
CA ASP A 93 -10.10 -9.36 24.35
C ASP A 93 -11.00 -8.20 24.79
N GLN A 94 -10.47 -6.97 24.72
CA GLN A 94 -11.18 -5.75 25.04
C GLN A 94 -10.92 -4.67 23.99
N ARG A 95 -11.95 -3.90 23.65
CA ARG A 95 -11.84 -2.70 22.80
C ARG A 95 -11.58 -1.49 23.71
N ARG A 96 -10.81 -0.52 23.22
CA ARG A 96 -10.55 0.73 23.95
C ARG A 96 -11.85 1.46 24.21
N GLU A 97 -12.02 1.97 25.43
CA GLU A 97 -13.14 2.85 25.76
C GLU A 97 -12.93 4.26 25.17
N GLN A 98 -14.04 4.97 24.94
CA GLN A 98 -13.98 6.35 24.46
C GLN A 98 -13.50 7.28 25.57
N ASN A 99 -12.61 8.21 25.23
CA ASN A 99 -12.10 9.23 26.15
C ASN A 99 -12.90 10.55 26.12
N GLY A 100 -14.07 10.55 25.47
CA GLY A 100 -14.94 11.72 25.29
C GLY A 100 -14.49 12.71 24.20
N LYS A 101 -13.32 12.55 23.58
CA LYS A 101 -12.82 13.43 22.51
C LYS A 101 -13.26 12.90 21.14
N VAL A 102 -13.90 13.75 20.35
CA VAL A 102 -14.52 13.36 19.07
C VAL A 102 -14.30 14.45 18.04
N LEU A 103 -13.87 14.08 16.83
CA LEU A 103 -13.97 14.93 15.64
C LEU A 103 -15.37 14.79 15.05
N THR A 104 -16.04 15.91 14.81
CA THR A 104 -17.39 15.89 14.21
C THR A 104 -17.40 16.66 12.91
N ILE A 105 -17.70 15.95 11.82
CA ILE A 105 -17.98 16.55 10.52
C ILE A 105 -19.48 16.79 10.46
N ARG A 106 -19.91 18.03 10.24
CA ARG A 106 -21.32 18.38 10.01
C ARG A 106 -21.56 18.79 8.57
N GLY A 107 -22.69 18.33 8.04
CA GLY A 107 -23.18 18.69 6.72
C GLY A 107 -22.25 18.29 5.58
N GLY A 108 -21.59 17.14 5.67
CA GLY A 108 -20.75 16.64 4.58
C GLY A 108 -21.58 16.36 3.33
N ARG A 109 -21.29 17.09 2.24
CA ARG A 109 -22.06 17.09 0.99
C ARG A 109 -21.21 16.90 -0.27
N GLU A 110 -19.90 16.78 -0.12
CA GLU A 110 -19.00 16.54 -1.24
C GLU A 110 -19.39 15.26 -2.03
N ASN A 111 -19.31 15.33 -3.37
CA ASN A 111 -19.70 14.27 -4.30
C ASN A 111 -21.10 13.69 -4.04
N ASN A 112 -21.20 12.44 -3.60
CA ASN A 112 -22.46 11.73 -3.41
C ASN A 112 -22.94 11.71 -1.95
N LEU A 113 -22.25 12.44 -1.04
CA LEU A 113 -22.65 12.52 0.36
C LEU A 113 -23.94 13.33 0.52
N GLN A 114 -24.87 12.80 1.30
CA GLN A 114 -26.22 13.35 1.45
C GLN A 114 -26.36 14.17 2.74
N ASN A 115 -25.59 15.25 2.86
CA ASN A 115 -25.61 16.15 4.03
C ASN A 115 -25.40 15.43 5.37
N ILE A 116 -24.35 14.62 5.44
CA ILE A 116 -24.14 13.70 6.56
C ILE A 116 -23.49 14.38 7.77
N VAL A 117 -23.74 13.81 8.95
CA VAL A 117 -22.99 14.11 10.18
C VAL A 117 -22.21 12.86 10.55
N ALA A 118 -20.89 13.00 10.76
CA ALA A 118 -20.01 11.89 11.11
C ALA A 118 -19.20 12.22 12.36
N HIS A 119 -19.19 11.28 13.32
CA HIS A 119 -18.44 11.37 14.57
C HIS A 119 -17.27 10.37 14.55
N ILE A 120 -16.06 10.87 14.77
CA ILE A 120 -14.82 10.09 14.76
C ILE A 120 -14.18 10.20 16.15
N PRO A 121 -14.30 9.16 17.01
CA PRO A 121 -13.71 9.20 18.34
C PRO A 121 -12.19 9.15 18.26
N LEU A 122 -11.53 9.99 19.06
CA LEU A 122 -10.07 10.09 19.12
C LEU A 122 -9.47 9.10 20.12
N GLY A 123 -8.22 8.68 19.90
CA GLY A 123 -7.53 7.70 20.74
C GLY A 123 -7.95 6.24 20.48
N MET A 124 -8.64 5.99 19.37
CA MET A 124 -9.17 4.67 18.99
C MET A 124 -8.69 4.25 17.60
N LEU A 125 -8.68 2.94 17.35
CA LEU A 125 -8.58 2.41 15.99
C LEU A 125 -9.98 2.47 15.35
N VAL A 126 -10.20 3.46 14.49
CA VAL A 126 -11.48 3.67 13.81
C VAL A 126 -11.41 3.11 12.40
N CYS A 127 -12.36 2.24 12.06
CA CYS A 127 -12.48 1.68 10.72
C CYS A 127 -13.71 2.27 10.02
N VAL A 128 -13.52 2.83 8.83
CA VAL A 128 -14.61 3.35 7.98
C VAL A 128 -14.90 2.33 6.90
N THR A 129 -16.07 1.71 6.98
CA THR A 129 -16.46 0.60 6.09
C THR A 129 -17.64 1.00 5.21
N GLY A 130 -17.94 0.20 4.19
CA GLY A 130 -19.01 0.45 3.23
C GLY A 130 -18.66 -0.04 1.83
N VAL A 131 -19.67 -0.11 0.95
CA VAL A 131 -19.51 -0.56 -0.43
C VAL A 131 -18.64 0.37 -1.28
N SER A 132 -18.06 -0.17 -2.36
CA SER A 132 -17.33 0.68 -3.31
C SER A 132 -18.25 1.79 -3.83
N GLY A 133 -17.75 3.02 -3.89
CA GLY A 133 -18.55 4.20 -4.25
C GLY A 133 -19.49 4.75 -3.16
N SER A 134 -19.52 4.20 -1.94
CA SER A 134 -20.39 4.70 -0.86
C SER A 134 -19.97 6.06 -0.27
N GLY A 135 -18.89 6.69 -0.77
CA GLY A 135 -18.40 7.97 -0.27
C GLY A 135 -17.35 7.89 0.85
N LYS A 136 -16.77 6.71 1.14
CA LYS A 136 -15.72 6.55 2.18
C LYS A 136 -14.53 7.47 1.96
N SER A 137 -13.95 7.43 0.76
CA SER A 137 -12.80 8.27 0.40
C SER A 137 -13.18 9.74 0.37
N THR A 138 -14.41 10.06 -0.03
CA THR A 138 -14.93 11.42 0.03
C THR A 138 -14.97 11.94 1.47
N LEU A 139 -15.54 11.15 2.39
CA LEU A 139 -15.62 11.52 3.79
C LEU A 139 -14.24 11.69 4.43
N ILE A 140 -13.33 10.73 4.19
CA ILE A 140 -12.05 10.66 4.90
C ILE A 140 -10.94 11.47 4.24
N HIS A 141 -10.79 11.39 2.91
CA HIS A 141 -9.73 12.12 2.22
C HIS A 141 -10.19 13.51 1.80
N GLU A 142 -11.31 13.62 1.09
CA GLU A 142 -11.74 14.90 0.50
C GLU A 142 -12.24 15.89 1.54
N ILE A 143 -12.95 15.43 2.58
CA ILE A 143 -13.43 16.30 3.67
C ILE A 143 -12.46 16.29 4.84
N LEU A 144 -12.37 15.20 5.61
CA LEU A 144 -11.68 15.19 6.90
C LEU A 144 -10.19 15.53 6.77
N TYR A 145 -9.45 14.76 5.97
CA TYR A 145 -8.00 14.93 5.82
C TYR A 145 -7.67 16.29 5.23
N LYS A 146 -8.29 16.67 4.11
CA LYS A 146 -8.03 17.98 3.49
C LYS A 146 -8.39 19.14 4.41
N LYS A 147 -9.46 19.05 5.20
CA LYS A 147 -9.80 20.11 6.15
C LYS A 147 -8.78 20.23 7.29
N LEU A 148 -8.33 19.11 7.85
CA LEU A 148 -7.24 19.13 8.83
C LEU A 148 -5.93 19.62 8.20
N SER A 149 -5.61 19.22 6.97
CA SER A 149 -4.42 19.65 6.24
C SER A 149 -4.46 21.15 5.91
N GLU A 150 -5.64 21.70 5.60
CA GLU A 150 -5.86 23.15 5.44
C GLU A 150 -5.52 23.91 6.73
N ILE A 151 -5.89 23.36 7.88
CA ILE A 151 -5.66 23.97 9.21
C ILE A 151 -4.19 23.87 9.62
N TYR A 152 -3.56 22.69 9.50
CA TYR A 152 -2.24 22.43 10.09
C TYR A 152 -1.06 22.55 9.13
N HIS A 153 -1.26 22.35 7.82
CA HIS A 153 -0.15 22.21 6.87
C HIS A 153 -0.12 23.29 5.80
N ASP A 154 -1.19 23.44 5.03
CA ASP A 154 -1.25 24.35 3.88
C ASP A 154 -2.68 24.89 3.70
N SER A 155 -2.88 26.15 4.07
CA SER A 155 -4.16 26.86 3.98
C SER A 155 -4.70 27.02 2.56
N ARG A 156 -3.93 26.65 1.53
CA ARG A 156 -4.39 26.61 0.12
C ARG A 156 -5.08 25.29 -0.21
N THR A 157 -4.98 24.29 0.67
CA THR A 157 -5.68 23.01 0.51
C THR A 157 -7.18 23.27 0.59
N LEU A 158 -7.91 22.92 -0.46
CA LEU A 158 -9.36 23.07 -0.50
C LEU A 158 -10.01 21.75 -0.07
N SER A 159 -10.64 21.74 1.09
CA SER A 159 -11.50 20.64 1.54
C SER A 159 -12.78 20.57 0.71
N GLY A 160 -13.34 19.36 0.57
CA GLY A 160 -14.65 19.14 -0.01
C GLY A 160 -15.78 19.81 0.78
N GLU A 161 -16.96 19.92 0.16
CA GLU A 161 -18.13 20.61 0.70
C GLU A 161 -18.60 20.00 2.04
N HIS A 162 -18.59 20.82 3.09
CA HIS A 162 -19.12 20.53 4.41
C HIS A 162 -19.46 21.84 5.16
N ASP A 163 -20.25 21.77 6.24
CA ASP A 163 -20.59 22.96 7.03
C ASP A 163 -19.49 23.33 8.03
N VAL A 164 -19.07 22.38 8.86
CA VAL A 164 -18.04 22.61 9.89
C VAL A 164 -17.38 21.31 10.30
N LEU A 165 -16.10 21.40 10.69
CA LEU A 165 -15.36 20.38 11.42
C LEU A 165 -15.16 20.86 12.87
N GLU A 166 -15.74 20.14 13.84
CA GLU A 166 -15.62 20.40 15.28
C GLU A 166 -14.64 19.42 15.94
N GLY A 167 -14.02 19.81 17.07
CA GLY A 167 -13.13 18.95 17.84
C GLY A 167 -11.71 18.85 17.28
N TYR A 168 -11.37 19.64 16.26
CA TYR A 168 -10.02 19.67 15.68
C TYR A 168 -8.99 20.16 16.70
N GLU A 169 -9.39 20.99 17.67
CA GLU A 169 -8.56 21.45 18.78
C GLU A 169 -7.95 20.32 19.64
N TYR A 170 -8.50 19.10 19.59
CA TYR A 170 -7.95 17.93 20.26
C TYR A 170 -6.80 17.25 19.50
N VAL A 171 -6.53 17.71 18.27
CA VAL A 171 -5.54 17.17 17.35
C VAL A 171 -4.46 18.22 17.09
N SER A 172 -3.20 17.80 17.13
CA SER A 172 -2.05 18.69 16.87
C SER A 172 -1.56 18.61 15.43
N ASP A 173 -1.83 17.50 14.75
CA ASP A 173 -1.31 17.22 13.41
C ASP A 173 -2.15 16.12 12.72
N VAL A 174 -2.11 16.06 11.39
CA VAL A 174 -2.75 15.03 10.59
C VAL A 174 -1.75 14.42 9.61
N ILE A 175 -1.71 13.10 9.51
CA ILE A 175 -0.81 12.41 8.57
C ILE A 175 -1.63 11.43 7.75
N SER A 176 -1.61 11.58 6.42
CA SER A 176 -2.14 10.58 5.50
C SER A 176 -1.01 9.65 5.08
N ILE A 177 -1.14 8.37 5.40
CA ILE A 177 -0.27 7.31 4.90
C ILE A 177 -1.01 6.63 3.75
N ASP A 178 -0.47 6.74 2.53
CA ASP A 178 -1.07 6.20 1.33
C ASP A 178 -0.13 5.23 0.57
N GLN A 179 -0.58 4.76 -0.59
CA GLN A 179 0.21 3.88 -1.47
C GLN A 179 0.97 4.66 -2.56
N SER A 180 1.12 5.98 -2.41
CA SER A 180 1.93 6.74 -3.35
C SER A 180 3.39 6.28 -3.28
N PRO A 181 4.11 6.23 -4.41
CA PRO A 181 5.51 5.84 -4.39
C PRO A 181 6.32 6.74 -3.44
N ILE A 182 7.14 6.11 -2.59
CA ILE A 182 8.03 6.78 -1.62
C ILE A 182 8.89 7.87 -2.28
N GLY A 183 9.28 7.65 -3.53
CA GLY A 183 9.80 8.68 -4.41
C GLY A 183 9.71 8.27 -5.86
N ARG A 184 9.98 9.22 -6.76
CA ARG A 184 9.86 9.04 -8.23
C ARG A 184 11.19 8.71 -8.91
N SER A 185 12.25 8.47 -8.12
CA SER A 185 13.62 8.24 -8.61
C SER A 185 14.19 6.96 -7.99
N PRO A 186 15.05 6.22 -8.70
CA PRO A 186 15.81 5.09 -8.14
C PRO A 186 16.63 5.45 -6.89
N ARG A 187 16.90 6.76 -6.68
CA ARG A 187 17.60 7.28 -5.51
C ARG A 187 16.75 7.26 -4.24
N SER A 188 15.42 7.12 -4.36
CA SER A 188 14.50 6.99 -3.24
C SER A 188 14.34 5.52 -2.86
N ASN A 189 14.93 5.14 -1.75
CA ASN A 189 14.86 3.79 -1.20
C ASN A 189 14.49 3.84 0.30
N PRO A 190 14.14 2.70 0.92
CA PRO A 190 13.75 2.67 2.33
C PRO A 190 14.80 3.30 3.27
N ALA A 191 16.09 3.08 3.03
CA ALA A 191 17.16 3.63 3.87
C ALA A 191 17.26 5.15 3.81
N THR A 192 17.03 5.75 2.63
CA THR A 192 16.96 7.21 2.49
C THR A 192 15.68 7.80 3.07
N TYR A 193 14.55 7.11 2.93
CA TYR A 193 13.26 7.62 3.38
C TYR A 193 13.15 7.68 4.90
N ILE A 194 13.63 6.64 5.60
CA ILE A 194 13.68 6.61 7.06
C ILE A 194 14.87 7.40 7.64
N GLY A 195 15.72 7.98 6.80
CA GLY A 195 16.90 8.76 7.20
C GLY A 195 18.09 7.94 7.72
N PHE A 196 17.99 6.61 7.81
CA PHE A 196 19.07 5.77 8.36
C PHE A 196 20.33 5.77 7.47
N TYR A 197 20.19 6.02 6.16
CA TYR A 197 21.33 6.09 5.25
C TYR A 197 22.39 7.12 5.70
N ASP A 198 21.98 8.20 6.34
CA ASP A 198 22.89 9.23 6.85
C ASP A 198 23.81 8.70 7.95
N ASN A 199 23.30 7.80 8.78
CA ASN A 199 24.10 7.14 9.82
C ASN A 199 25.12 6.19 9.19
N ILE A 200 24.70 5.43 8.17
CA ILE A 200 25.63 4.57 7.41
C ILE A 200 26.77 5.41 6.83
N ARG A 201 26.46 6.54 6.17
CA ARG A 201 27.49 7.40 5.58
C ARG A 201 28.49 7.93 6.59
N LYS A 202 28.03 8.30 7.80
CA LYS A 202 28.91 8.74 8.90
C LYS A 202 29.81 7.60 9.35
N LEU A 203 29.26 6.39 9.56
CA LEU A 203 30.04 5.22 9.96
C LEU A 203 31.17 4.90 8.96
N PHE A 204 30.89 4.98 7.66
CA PHE A 204 31.93 4.76 6.64
C PHE A 204 33.00 5.86 6.64
N ALA A 205 32.61 7.11 6.85
CA ALA A 205 33.54 8.23 6.98
C ALA A 205 34.44 8.12 8.23
N ASP A 206 33.97 7.45 9.28
CA ASP A 206 34.71 7.29 10.52
C ASP A 206 35.78 6.18 10.48
N THR A 207 35.81 5.36 9.42
CA THR A 207 36.83 4.31 9.23
C THR A 207 38.23 4.90 9.01
N ASP A 208 39.27 4.19 9.48
CA ASP A 208 40.66 4.65 9.33
C ASP A 208 41.06 4.83 7.86
N SER A 209 40.60 3.94 6.98
CA SER A 209 40.86 4.08 5.54
C SER A 209 40.18 5.30 4.93
N ALA A 210 39.01 5.72 5.43
CA ALA A 210 38.34 6.92 4.94
C ALA A 210 39.06 8.18 5.44
N LYS A 211 39.43 8.21 6.73
CA LYS A 211 40.18 9.32 7.34
C LYS A 211 41.55 9.52 6.68
N ALA A 212 42.30 8.45 6.44
CA ALA A 212 43.58 8.50 5.74
C ALA A 212 43.47 9.07 4.31
N LYS A 213 42.31 8.93 3.66
CA LYS A 213 42.02 9.46 2.33
C LYS A 213 41.28 10.80 2.34
N GLY A 214 41.02 11.37 3.51
CA GLY A 214 40.25 12.62 3.67
C GLY A 214 38.78 12.51 3.23
N TYR A 215 38.20 11.31 3.25
CA TYR A 215 36.81 11.09 2.85
C TYR A 215 35.83 11.47 3.95
N THR A 216 34.86 12.30 3.62
CA THR A 216 33.74 12.67 4.50
C THR A 216 32.49 11.86 4.15
N ALA A 217 31.43 11.99 4.96
CA ALA A 217 30.12 11.35 4.69
C ALA A 217 29.53 11.71 3.31
N SER A 218 29.95 12.83 2.70
CA SER A 218 29.56 13.20 1.34
C SER A 218 30.14 12.27 0.28
N ARG A 219 31.35 11.71 0.51
CA ARG A 219 31.96 10.73 -0.42
C ARG A 219 31.12 9.47 -0.54
N PHE A 220 30.39 9.09 0.51
CA PHE A 220 29.55 7.89 0.54
C PHE A 220 28.10 8.19 0.15
N SER A 221 27.81 9.34 -0.46
CA SER A 221 26.47 9.68 -0.94
C SER A 221 26.38 9.48 -2.45
N PHE A 222 25.40 8.69 -2.89
CA PHE A 222 25.08 8.54 -4.32
C PHE A 222 24.39 9.78 -4.91
N ASN A 223 23.93 10.72 -4.08
CA ASN A 223 23.25 11.95 -4.52
C ASN A 223 24.20 13.07 -4.93
N VAL A 224 25.48 13.02 -4.54
CA VAL A 224 26.43 14.12 -4.74
C VAL A 224 27.63 13.69 -5.59
N LYS A 225 28.17 14.62 -6.37
CA LYS A 225 29.41 14.40 -7.13
C LYS A 225 30.57 14.13 -6.19
N GLY A 226 31.52 13.32 -6.66
CA GLY A 226 32.73 12.97 -5.93
C GLY A 226 32.85 11.47 -5.71
N GLY A 227 31.89 10.85 -5.02
CA GLY A 227 31.94 9.41 -4.72
C GLY A 227 30.87 8.54 -5.39
N ARG A 228 29.89 9.14 -6.05
CA ARG A 228 28.93 8.41 -6.90
C ARG A 228 29.59 8.00 -8.23
N CYS A 229 29.00 7.02 -8.90
CA CYS A 229 29.31 6.74 -10.30
C CYS A 229 28.78 7.89 -11.18
N GLU A 230 29.64 8.55 -11.96
CA GLU A 230 29.21 9.66 -12.83
C GLU A 230 28.46 9.18 -14.07
N GLU A 231 28.75 7.97 -14.57
CA GLU A 231 28.09 7.38 -15.74
C GLU A 231 26.57 7.24 -15.53
N CYS A 232 26.16 6.60 -14.43
CA CYS A 232 24.74 6.50 -14.06
C CYS A 232 24.29 7.62 -13.12
N SER A 233 25.13 8.64 -12.87
CA SER A 233 24.86 9.71 -11.91
C SER A 233 24.36 9.22 -10.54
N GLY A 234 24.92 8.11 -10.05
CA GLY A 234 24.57 7.50 -8.78
C GLY A 234 23.25 6.73 -8.74
N GLU A 235 22.58 6.50 -9.87
CA GLU A 235 21.31 5.75 -9.91
C GLU A 235 21.49 4.23 -9.89
N GLY A 236 22.70 3.74 -10.21
CA GLY A 236 22.99 2.30 -10.28
C GLY A 236 22.37 1.58 -11.48
N THR A 237 21.52 2.26 -12.25
CA THR A 237 20.86 1.78 -13.47
C THR A 237 20.84 2.86 -14.54
N ILE A 238 20.77 2.47 -15.81
CA ILE A 238 20.53 3.38 -16.94
C ILE A 238 19.20 3.00 -17.56
N THR A 239 18.22 3.90 -17.52
CA THR A 239 16.89 3.64 -18.10
C THR A 239 16.95 3.83 -19.62
N LEU A 240 16.73 2.76 -20.37
CA LEU A 240 16.63 2.81 -21.83
C LEU A 240 15.16 2.97 -22.22
N TYR A 241 14.85 4.00 -23.00
CA TYR A 241 13.51 4.18 -23.55
C TYR A 241 13.30 3.23 -24.73
N ALA A 242 12.52 2.17 -24.53
CA ALA A 242 12.05 1.33 -25.62
C ALA A 242 10.93 2.06 -26.38
N GLY A 243 11.26 2.67 -27.51
CA GLY A 243 10.27 3.16 -28.47
C GLY A 243 9.49 1.99 -29.07
N CYS A 244 8.16 2.08 -29.06
CA CYS A 244 7.27 1.10 -29.67
C CYS A 244 7.56 1.03 -31.18
N ARG A 245 8.24 -0.03 -31.65
CA ARG A 245 8.38 -0.28 -33.10
C ARG A 245 7.01 -0.69 -33.64
N SER A 246 6.40 0.20 -34.42
CA SER A 246 5.27 -0.13 -35.29
C SER A 246 5.67 -1.28 -36.21
N TYR A 247 4.97 -2.41 -36.10
CA TYR A 247 5.04 -3.51 -37.07
C TYR A 247 4.59 -2.96 -38.43
N VAL A 248 5.51 -2.85 -39.40
CA VAL A 248 5.17 -2.71 -40.81
C VAL A 248 5.23 -4.12 -41.39
N PRO A 249 4.09 -4.75 -41.73
CA PRO A 249 4.13 -6.03 -42.43
C PRO A 249 4.57 -5.75 -43.87
N TYR A 250 5.71 -6.31 -44.26
CA TYR A 250 6.06 -6.43 -45.68
C TYR A 250 5.11 -7.47 -46.29
N LEU A 251 4.41 -7.03 -47.34
CA LEU A 251 3.63 -7.84 -48.27
C LEU A 251 4.51 -8.85 -49.00
#